data_AF-A0A3S4K880-F1
#
_entry.id   AF-A0A3S4K880-F1
#
_cell.length_a   1.000
_cell.length_b   1.000
_cell.length_c   1.000
_cell.angle_alpha   90.00
_cell.angle_beta   90.00
_cell.angle_gamma   90.00
#
_symmetry.space_group_name_H-M   'P 1'
#
loop_
_entity.id
_entity.type
_entity.pdbx_description
1 polymer ?
#
loop_
_entity_poly.entity_id
_entity_poly.type
_entity_poly.pdbx_seq_one_letter_code
_entity_poly.pdbx_strand_id
1 'polypeptide(L)'
;MECCGVCHTDLHVKNGDFGDKTGVILGHEGIGVVQKVGPGVTSLKPGDRASVAWFFEGCGHCDYCNSGNETLCRSVKNAGYTVDGAWRKSASSPPTTR
;
A
#
# COMPACT_ATOMS: atom_id res chain seq x y z
N MET A 1 -13.44 2.76 0.77
CA MET A 1 -12.88 1.90 -0.29
C MET A 1 -13.99 1.60 -1.26
N GLU A 2 -13.76 1.77 -2.55
CA GLU A 2 -14.76 1.53 -3.60
C GLU A 2 -14.69 0.07 -4.07
N CYS A 3 -13.48 -0.39 -4.38
CA CYS A 3 -13.20 -1.75 -4.80
C CYS A 3 -11.79 -2.17 -4.39
N CYS A 4 -11.55 -3.47 -4.43
CA CYS A 4 -10.21 -4.03 -4.43
C CYS A 4 -10.24 -5.33 -5.22
N GLY A 5 -9.27 -5.50 -6.13
CA GLY A 5 -9.04 -6.76 -6.81
C GLY A 5 -8.58 -7.86 -5.86
N VAL A 6 -8.66 -9.11 -6.35
CA VAL A 6 -8.13 -10.29 -5.67
C VAL A 6 -6.98 -10.84 -6.49
N CYS A 7 -5.76 -10.72 -5.96
CA CYS A 7 -4.55 -11.15 -6.62
C CYS A 7 -4.15 -12.55 -6.13
N HIS A 8 -3.45 -13.33 -6.97
CA HIS A 8 -2.88 -14.60 -6.53
C HIS A 8 -1.87 -14.40 -5.38
N THR A 9 -1.19 -13.27 -5.34
CA THR A 9 -0.28 -12.91 -4.23
C THR A 9 -1.00 -12.87 -2.89
N ASP A 10 -2.28 -12.49 -2.83
CA ASP A 10 -3.04 -12.53 -1.57
C ASP A 10 -3.21 -13.97 -1.06
N LEU A 11 -3.33 -14.96 -1.96
CA LEU A 11 -3.36 -16.38 -1.60
C LEU A 11 -2.01 -16.83 -1.03
N HIS A 12 -0.90 -16.44 -1.66
CA HIS A 12 0.45 -16.73 -1.17
C HIS A 12 0.68 -16.16 0.24
N VAL A 13 0.25 -14.91 0.49
CA VAL A 13 0.33 -14.31 1.83
C VAL A 13 -0.52 -15.08 2.84
N LYS A 14 -1.79 -15.37 2.50
CA LYS A 14 -2.71 -16.12 3.36
C LYS A 14 -2.16 -17.50 3.74
N ASN A 15 -1.51 -18.18 2.79
CA ASN A 15 -0.96 -19.51 2.99
C ASN A 15 0.36 -19.53 3.77
N GLY A 16 0.96 -18.36 4.03
CA GLY A 16 2.23 -18.25 4.74
C GLY A 16 3.45 -18.57 3.87
N ASP A 17 3.33 -18.52 2.54
CA ASP A 17 4.43 -18.80 1.61
C ASP A 17 5.60 -17.81 1.78
N PHE A 18 5.32 -16.65 2.39
CA PHE A 18 6.28 -15.61 2.75
C PHE A 18 6.45 -15.44 4.27
N GLY A 19 6.03 -16.43 5.07
CA GLY A 19 5.97 -16.39 6.53
C GLY A 19 4.59 -16.04 7.09
N ASP A 20 4.38 -16.31 8.38
CA ASP A 20 3.10 -16.08 9.05
C ASP A 20 2.76 -14.58 9.12
N LYS A 21 1.59 -14.23 8.59
CA LYS A 21 0.99 -12.89 8.58
C LYS A 21 -0.40 -12.87 9.21
N THR A 22 -0.70 -13.81 10.10
CA THR A 22 -1.98 -13.86 10.82
C THR A 22 -2.31 -12.49 11.43
N GLY A 23 -3.46 -11.93 11.05
CA GLY A 23 -3.95 -10.64 11.52
C GLY A 23 -3.78 -9.47 10.54
N VAL A 24 -2.96 -9.60 9.48
CA VAL A 24 -2.88 -8.56 8.43
C VAL A 24 -4.17 -8.51 7.62
N ILE A 25 -4.64 -7.31 7.29
CA ILE A 25 -5.70 -7.14 6.29
C ILE A 25 -5.09 -7.32 4.90
N LEU A 26 -5.62 -8.24 4.09
CA LEU A 26 -5.13 -8.51 2.72
C LEU A 26 -5.56 -7.44 1.70
N GLY A 27 -5.11 -7.60 0.45
CA GLY A 27 -5.52 -6.81 -0.70
C GLY A 27 -4.60 -5.65 -1.01
N HIS A 28 -4.10 -5.60 -2.24
CA HIS A 28 -3.16 -4.59 -2.73
C HIS A 28 -3.50 -4.12 -4.16
N GLU A 29 -4.77 -4.28 -4.54
CA GLU A 29 -5.34 -3.79 -5.80
C GLU A 29 -6.53 -2.87 -5.49
N GLY A 30 -6.39 -2.04 -4.45
CA GLY A 30 -7.46 -1.23 -3.87
C GLY A 30 -7.62 0.11 -4.57
N ILE A 31 -8.87 0.57 -4.72
CA ILE A 31 -9.20 1.93 -5.16
C ILE A 31 -10.19 2.55 -4.18
N GLY A 32 -9.93 3.79 -3.78
CA GLY A 32 -10.81 4.54 -2.89
C GLY A 32 -10.76 6.05 -3.11
N VAL A 33 -11.72 6.73 -2.49
CA VAL A 33 -11.77 8.20 -2.43
C VAL A 33 -11.15 8.67 -1.13
N VAL A 34 -10.24 9.65 -1.21
CA VAL A 34 -9.61 10.27 -0.05
C VAL A 34 -10.68 11.02 0.75
N GLN A 35 -10.87 10.61 2.01
CA GLN A 35 -11.83 11.28 2.92
C GLN A 35 -11.16 12.41 3.73
N LYS A 36 -9.90 12.20 4.13
CA LYS A 36 -9.12 13.14 4.93
C LYS A 36 -7.64 12.94 4.62
N VAL A 37 -6.86 14.02 4.73
CA VAL A 37 -5.39 13.99 4.64
C VAL A 37 -4.77 14.40 5.97
N GLY A 38 -3.56 13.90 6.24
CA GLY A 38 -2.77 14.31 7.41
C GLY A 38 -2.15 15.71 7.24
N PRO A 39 -1.63 16.32 8.32
CA PRO A 39 -0.91 17.59 8.23
C PRO A 39 0.27 17.51 7.24
N GLY A 40 0.45 18.55 6.43
CA GLY A 40 1.57 18.65 5.48
C GLY A 40 1.41 17.86 4.18
N VAL A 41 0.34 17.07 4.02
CA VAL A 41 0.04 16.40 2.76
C VAL A 41 -0.44 17.42 1.73
N THR A 42 0.30 17.56 0.63
CA THR A 42 -0.04 18.44 -0.50
C THR A 42 -0.28 17.67 -1.80
N SER A 43 0.14 16.40 -1.88
CA SER A 43 0.01 15.55 -3.07
C SER A 43 -1.40 15.00 -3.30
N LEU A 44 -2.26 15.05 -2.28
CA LEU A 44 -3.66 14.60 -2.32
C LEU A 44 -4.56 15.59 -1.58
N LYS A 45 -5.83 15.63 -1.96
CA LYS A 45 -6.90 16.32 -1.24
C LYS A 45 -8.16 15.45 -1.10
N PRO A 46 -9.05 15.72 -0.13
CA PRO A 46 -10.33 15.04 -0.05
C PRO A 46 -11.10 15.09 -1.39
N GLY A 47 -11.68 13.96 -1.77
CA GLY A 47 -12.36 13.79 -3.06
C GLY A 47 -11.49 13.21 -4.18
N ASP A 48 -10.16 13.23 -4.04
CA ASP A 48 -9.28 12.54 -5.00
C ASP A 48 -9.49 11.03 -4.95
N ARG A 49 -9.37 10.39 -6.11
CA ARG A 49 -9.40 8.94 -6.23
C ARG A 49 -7.96 8.43 -6.26
N ALA A 50 -7.62 7.52 -5.34
CA ALA A 50 -6.27 7.01 -5.15
C ALA A 50 -6.26 5.48 -5.03
N SER A 51 -5.10 4.89 -5.29
CA SER A 51 -4.87 3.46 -5.20
C SER A 51 -4.15 3.04 -3.91
N VAL A 52 -4.35 1.78 -3.53
CA VAL A 52 -3.55 1.06 -2.53
C VAL A 52 -2.92 -0.12 -3.25
N ALA A 53 -1.66 0.05 -3.66
CA ALA A 53 -0.90 -0.91 -4.46
C ALA A 53 0.02 -1.79 -3.61
N TRP A 54 0.60 -2.84 -4.21
CA TRP A 54 1.61 -3.67 -3.55
C TRP A 54 2.80 -2.86 -3.06
N PHE A 55 3.33 -1.93 -3.86
CA PHE A 55 4.27 -0.93 -3.38
C PHE A 55 3.49 0.15 -2.63
N PHE A 56 3.47 0.04 -1.29
CA PHE A 56 2.73 0.95 -0.44
C PHE A 56 3.60 2.12 0.03
N GLU A 57 4.84 1.84 0.43
CA GLU A 57 5.79 2.87 0.86
C GLU A 57 7.23 2.41 0.61
N GLY A 58 8.07 3.30 0.11
CA GLY A 58 9.53 3.14 0.10
C GLY A 58 10.19 4.18 1.01
N CYS A 59 11.46 4.00 1.36
CA CYS A 59 12.17 4.97 2.21
C CYS A 59 12.41 6.33 1.54
N GLY A 60 12.33 6.40 0.20
CA GLY A 60 12.49 7.63 -0.58
C GLY A 60 13.92 8.15 -0.73
N HIS A 61 14.92 7.54 -0.08
CA HIS A 61 16.28 8.10 -0.04
C HIS A 61 17.42 7.10 -0.27
N CYS A 62 17.16 5.79 -0.41
CA CYS A 62 18.21 4.80 -0.69
C CYS A 62 18.54 4.73 -2.19
N ASP A 63 19.61 4.00 -2.54
CA ASP A 63 20.06 3.85 -3.93
C ASP A 63 18.94 3.33 -4.85
N TYR A 64 18.13 2.37 -4.39
CA TYR A 64 16.98 1.89 -5.15
C TYR A 64 15.92 2.97 -5.38
N CYS A 65 15.55 3.73 -4.34
CA CYS A 65 14.58 4.81 -4.46
C CYS A 65 15.08 5.98 -5.33
N ASN A 66 16.37 6.29 -5.27
CA ASN A 66 16.97 7.41 -6.02
C ASN A 66 17.34 7.04 -7.47
N SER A 67 17.44 5.75 -7.79
CA SER A 67 17.74 5.26 -9.14
C SER A 67 16.49 4.86 -9.96
N GLY A 68 15.27 5.13 -9.45
CA GLY A 68 14.02 4.76 -10.12
C GLY A 68 13.63 3.29 -9.95
N ASN A 69 14.26 2.58 -9.01
CA ASN A 69 14.03 1.16 -8.72
C ASN A 69 13.38 0.98 -7.34
N GLU A 70 12.48 1.88 -6.94
CA GLU A 70 11.98 2.00 -5.56
C GLU A 70 11.27 0.76 -5.01
N THR A 71 10.74 -0.09 -5.88
CA THR A 71 10.15 -1.39 -5.49
C THR A 71 11.18 -2.36 -4.90
N LEU A 72 12.47 -2.13 -5.15
CA LEU A 72 13.59 -2.89 -4.59
C LEU A 72 14.11 -2.30 -3.26
N CYS A 73 13.46 -1.26 -2.73
CA CYS A 73 13.81 -0.67 -1.45
C CYS A 73 13.84 -1.73 -0.33
N ARG A 74 14.92 -1.79 0.45
CA ARG A 74 15.05 -2.76 1.55
C ARG A 74 14.15 -2.45 2.75
N SER A 75 13.60 -1.24 2.80
CA SER A 75 12.64 -0.79 3.80
C SER A 75 11.22 -0.67 3.22
N VAL A 76 10.94 -1.37 2.12
CA VAL A 76 9.63 -1.32 1.46
C VAL A 76 8.53 -1.84 2.40
N LYS A 77 7.39 -1.14 2.41
CA LYS A 77 6.14 -1.64 2.99
C LYS A 77 5.24 -2.10 1.85
N ASN A 78 4.66 -3.28 2.01
CA ASN A 78 3.77 -3.89 1.03
C ASN A 78 2.38 -4.07 1.62
N ALA A 79 1.39 -3.44 0.97
CA ALA A 79 -0.01 -3.56 1.34
C ALA A 79 -0.45 -5.03 1.27
N GLY A 80 -1.22 -5.47 2.25
CA GLY A 80 -1.68 -6.86 2.31
C GLY A 80 -0.60 -7.86 2.69
N TYR A 81 0.59 -7.43 3.12
CA TYR A 81 1.69 -8.32 3.51
C TYR A 81 2.47 -7.83 4.74
N THR A 82 3.15 -6.67 4.64
CA THR A 82 3.89 -6.08 5.78
C THR A 82 3.16 -4.91 6.44
N VAL A 83 2.09 -4.43 5.81
CA VAL A 83 1.12 -3.48 6.37
C VAL A 83 -0.29 -3.85 5.92
N ASP A 84 -1.30 -3.35 6.64
CA ASP A 84 -2.71 -3.55 6.28
C ASP A 84 -3.00 -3.09 4.85
N GLY A 85 -3.71 -3.94 4.12
CA GLY A 85 -4.19 -3.74 2.76
C GLY A 85 -5.60 -3.16 2.67
N ALA A 86 -6.18 -3.33 1.48
CA ALA A 86 -7.40 -2.64 1.05
C ALA A 86 -8.69 -3.47 1.12
N TRP A 87 -8.67 -4.74 1.55
CA TRP A 87 -9.90 -5.54 1.75
C TRP A 87 -10.66 -5.14 3.04
N ARG A 88 -11.02 -3.87 3.12
CA ARG A 88 -11.73 -3.22 4.24
C ARG A 88 -12.51 -2.00 3.76
N LYS A 89 -13.44 -1.52 4.58
CA LYS A 89 -14.29 -0.36 4.22
C LYS A 89 -13.52 0.96 4.09
N SER A 90 -12.45 1.14 4.85
CA SER A 90 -11.56 2.32 4.83
C SER A 90 -10.13 1.90 5.10
N ALA A 91 -9.14 2.48 4.41
CA ALA A 91 -7.72 2.20 4.63
C ALA A 91 -6.94 3.51 4.80
N SER A 92 -5.80 3.45 5.49
CA SER A 92 -4.82 4.53 5.52
C SER A 92 -3.76 4.24 4.47
N SER A 93 -3.28 5.27 3.76
CA SER A 93 -2.17 5.18 2.82
C SER A 93 -1.17 6.29 3.16
N PRO A 94 0.15 6.06 3.05
CA PRO A 94 1.11 7.14 3.09
C PRO A 94 0.82 8.11 1.95
N PRO A 95 1.13 9.40 2.13
CA PRO A 95 1.12 10.32 1.00
C PRO A 95 2.07 9.79 -0.08
N THR A 96 1.68 9.90 -1.34
CA THR A 96 2.57 9.61 -2.46
C THR A 96 3.77 10.54 -2.37
N THR A 97 4.96 9.97 -2.11
CA THR A 97 6.23 10.71 -2.12
C THR A 97 6.81 10.69 -3.52
N ARG A 98 6.26 11.56 -4.39
CA ARG A 98 6.94 12.32 -5.45
C ARG A 98 5.92 13.25 -6.10
#